data_AF-A0A2S9WZE4-F1
#
_entry.id   AF-A0A2S9WZE4-F1
#
_cell.length_a   1.000
_cell.length_b   1.000
_cell.length_c   1.000
_cell.angle_alpha   90.00
_cell.angle_beta   90.00
_cell.angle_gamma   90.00
#
_symmetry.space_group_name_H-M   'P 1'
#
loop_
_entity.id
_entity.type
_entity.pdbx_description
1 polymer ?
#
loop_
_entity_poly.entity_id
_entity_poly.type
_entity_poly.pdbx_seq_one_letter_code
_entity_poly.pdbx_strand_id
1 'polypeptide(L)'
;MPDFSIDSILGAADGMTLSFLAKTYPALASSVSTPIYLVAVLYWAVFGIKVYAGHAGLQWKDFLGKTVLTVAAFAVLSWSGLAQIVYGMFANFMESAAATILAGKSTDSMINALWSGMNHVANILMSKDVFKLAMVIQGLVLFILNCVMFTLAVGYMTYAKIGLCITMLLLPLFVGFFFFEQTRQWGMNWINKMMNFAFIYILSIAIIRFGFALFGKAIDDAGKIVDVVAEQGVAAGAMQGVLVSNQLAYFYLVEGVLIFFLLGVRSWAAALTSSASSGTGTLVMMARMAISKGTAK
;
A
#
# COMPACT_ATOMS: atom_id res chain seq x y z
N MET A 1 -23.57 -13.96 17.74
CA MET A 1 -23.06 -14.15 16.37
C MET A 1 -21.65 -13.59 16.37
N PRO A 2 -20.63 -14.31 15.87
CA PRO A 2 -19.27 -13.77 15.88
C PRO A 2 -19.22 -12.56 14.94
N ASP A 3 -18.82 -11.41 15.46
CA ASP A 3 -18.74 -10.16 14.71
C ASP A 3 -17.67 -10.29 13.62
N PHE A 4 -18.08 -10.50 12.38
CA PHE A 4 -17.23 -10.39 11.20
C PHE A 4 -16.89 -8.91 10.94
N SER A 5 -16.17 -8.26 11.87
CA SER A 5 -15.63 -6.91 11.67
C SER A 5 -14.39 -7.00 10.77
N ILE A 6 -14.12 -5.98 9.97
CA ILE A 6 -12.98 -5.97 9.05
C ILE A 6 -11.67 -5.82 9.80
N ASP A 7 -11.67 -5.21 10.98
CA ASP A 7 -10.53 -5.26 11.90
C ASP A 7 -10.24 -6.70 12.37
N SER A 8 -11.26 -7.57 12.46
CA SER A 8 -11.02 -9.01 12.69
C SER A 8 -10.38 -9.71 11.50
N ILE A 9 -10.71 -9.33 10.26
CA ILE A 9 -10.14 -9.95 9.04
C ILE A 9 -8.72 -9.44 8.80
N LEU A 10 -8.51 -8.13 8.92
CA LEU A 10 -7.19 -7.49 8.79
C LEU A 10 -6.27 -7.90 9.95
N GLY A 11 -6.79 -7.91 11.18
CA GLY A 11 -6.06 -8.39 12.36
C GLY A 11 -5.81 -9.90 12.35
N ALA A 12 -6.73 -10.71 11.82
CA ALA A 12 -6.48 -12.13 11.57
C ALA A 12 -5.42 -12.32 10.49
N ALA A 13 -5.38 -11.48 9.46
CA ALA A 13 -4.32 -11.49 8.47
C ALA A 13 -2.95 -11.13 9.09
N ASP A 14 -2.89 -10.19 10.02
CA ASP A 14 -1.66 -9.86 10.76
C ASP A 14 -1.20 -11.01 11.66
N GLY A 15 -2.11 -11.59 12.44
CA GLY A 15 -1.81 -12.74 13.29
C GLY A 15 -1.35 -13.96 12.47
N MET A 16 -1.99 -14.20 11.32
CA MET A 16 -1.64 -15.29 10.41
C MET A 16 -0.28 -15.06 9.74
N THR A 17 -0.01 -13.86 9.24
CA THR A 17 1.27 -13.53 8.58
C THR A 17 2.45 -13.61 9.56
N LEU A 18 2.30 -13.08 10.78
CA LEU A 18 3.31 -13.18 11.83
C LEU A 18 3.57 -14.62 12.25
N SER A 19 2.50 -15.41 12.48
CA SER A 19 2.62 -16.82 12.86
C SER A 19 3.27 -17.66 11.75
N PHE A 20 2.92 -17.38 10.49
CA PHE A 20 3.53 -18.01 9.34
C PHE A 20 5.02 -17.68 9.22
N LEU A 21 5.39 -16.39 9.32
CA LEU A 21 6.81 -15.98 9.31
C LEU A 21 7.59 -16.59 10.47
N ALA A 22 7.06 -16.57 11.68
CA ALA A 22 7.72 -17.12 12.85
C ALA A 22 8.05 -18.62 12.71
N LYS A 23 7.21 -19.38 11.98
CA LYS A 23 7.41 -20.82 11.74
C LYS A 23 8.29 -21.10 10.53
N THR A 24 8.08 -20.39 9.42
CA THR A 24 8.68 -20.76 8.12
C THR A 24 9.98 -20.00 7.85
N TYR A 25 10.15 -18.78 8.39
CA TYR A 25 11.35 -17.98 8.19
C TYR A 25 12.63 -18.66 8.74
N PRO A 26 12.65 -19.22 9.97
CA PRO A 26 13.86 -19.87 10.49
C PRO A 26 14.30 -21.08 9.65
N ALA A 27 13.35 -21.85 9.11
CA ALA A 27 13.64 -23.01 8.27
C ALA A 27 14.26 -22.62 6.92
N LEU A 28 13.77 -21.52 6.32
CA LEU A 28 14.38 -20.99 5.10
C LEU A 28 15.75 -20.38 5.38
N ALA A 29 15.87 -19.60 6.47
CA ALA A 29 17.13 -18.97 6.85
C ALA A 29 18.22 -20.00 7.17
N SER A 30 17.89 -21.11 7.83
CA SER A 30 18.86 -22.18 8.10
C SER A 30 19.33 -22.87 6.82
N SER A 31 18.43 -23.11 5.86
CA SER A 31 18.76 -23.74 4.57
C SER A 31 19.72 -22.87 3.73
N VAL A 32 19.58 -21.55 3.81
CA VAL A 32 20.40 -20.60 3.03
C VAL A 32 21.61 -20.07 3.84
N SER A 33 21.71 -20.41 5.14
CA SER A 33 22.80 -19.92 5.99
C SER A 33 24.19 -20.33 5.47
N THR A 34 24.38 -21.61 5.11
CA THR A 34 25.66 -22.14 4.60
C THR A 34 26.16 -21.40 3.37
N PRO A 35 25.40 -21.23 2.27
CA PRO A 35 25.88 -20.46 1.13
C PRO A 35 26.13 -18.98 1.47
N ILE A 36 25.37 -18.38 2.39
CA ILE A 36 25.61 -16.99 2.83
C ILE A 36 26.93 -16.87 3.59
N TYR A 37 27.28 -17.82 4.45
CA TYR A 37 28.58 -17.85 5.12
C TYR A 37 29.73 -17.91 4.11
N LEU A 38 29.63 -18.78 3.10
CA LEU A 38 30.65 -18.87 2.05
C LEU A 38 30.79 -17.56 1.26
N VAL A 39 29.66 -16.94 0.91
CA VAL A 39 29.62 -15.63 0.25
C VAL A 39 30.26 -14.54 1.12
N ALA A 40 30.00 -14.54 2.43
CA ALA A 40 30.59 -13.59 3.37
C ALA A 40 32.11 -13.79 3.51
N VAL A 41 32.58 -15.04 3.56
CA VAL A 41 34.04 -15.35 3.57
C VAL A 41 34.70 -14.86 2.28
N LEU A 42 34.10 -15.13 1.12
CA LEU A 42 34.57 -14.62 -0.17
C LEU A 42 34.60 -13.09 -0.21
N TYR A 43 33.59 -12.43 0.37
CA TYR A 43 33.51 -10.99 0.46
C TYR A 43 34.71 -10.37 1.21
N TRP A 44 35.06 -10.95 2.35
CA TRP A 44 36.22 -10.54 3.13
C TRP A 44 37.54 -10.91 2.46
N ALA A 45 37.63 -12.09 1.82
CA ALA A 45 38.84 -12.50 1.08
C ALA A 45 39.16 -11.56 -0.08
N VAL A 46 38.15 -11.19 -0.88
CA VAL A 46 38.31 -10.22 -1.98
C VAL A 46 38.72 -8.84 -1.46
N PHE A 47 38.17 -8.40 -0.32
CA PHE A 47 38.58 -7.14 0.31
C PHE A 47 40.04 -7.20 0.79
N GLY A 48 40.43 -8.29 1.45
CA GLY A 48 41.80 -8.50 1.93
C GLY A 48 42.83 -8.48 0.79
N ILE A 49 42.54 -9.15 -0.33
CA ILE A 49 43.42 -9.16 -1.51
C ILE A 49 43.54 -7.75 -2.11
N LYS A 50 42.45 -6.99 -2.22
CA LYS A 50 42.47 -5.63 -2.76
C LYS A 50 43.29 -4.65 -1.91
N VAL A 51 43.23 -4.83 -0.60
CA VAL A 51 44.03 -4.05 0.36
C VAL A 51 45.50 -4.45 0.28
N TYR A 52 45.81 -5.76 0.25
CA TYR A 52 47.17 -6.26 0.17
C TYR A 52 47.87 -5.90 -1.16
N ALA A 53 47.14 -5.95 -2.28
CA ALA A 53 47.64 -5.59 -3.61
C ALA A 53 47.84 -4.06 -3.79
N GLY A 54 47.60 -3.25 -2.75
CA GLY A 54 47.81 -1.80 -2.79
C GLY A 54 46.83 -1.05 -3.70
N HIS A 55 45.78 -1.70 -4.21
CA HIS A 55 44.79 -1.08 -5.09
C HIS A 55 43.80 -0.18 -4.33
N ALA A 56 43.72 -0.31 -3.00
CA ALA A 56 42.95 0.58 -2.14
C ALA A 56 43.68 0.78 -0.80
N GLY A 57 43.88 2.04 -0.39
CA GLY A 57 44.30 2.33 0.98
C GLY A 57 43.23 1.87 1.96
N LEU A 58 43.64 1.33 3.12
CA LEU A 58 42.72 0.81 4.14
C LEU A 58 41.97 1.98 4.78
N GLN A 59 40.87 2.41 4.17
CA GLN A 59 40.01 3.44 4.71
C GLN A 59 39.10 2.86 5.77
N TRP A 60 39.10 3.48 6.97
CA TRP A 60 38.31 3.01 8.11
C TRP A 60 36.80 3.00 7.86
N LYS A 61 36.32 3.87 6.96
CA LYS A 61 34.94 3.91 6.51
C LYS A 61 34.53 2.66 5.74
N ASP A 62 35.40 2.17 4.85
CA ASP A 62 35.13 0.99 4.04
C ASP A 62 35.15 -0.28 4.87
N PHE A 63 36.08 -0.38 5.82
CA PHE A 63 36.13 -1.49 6.76
C PHE A 63 34.86 -1.52 7.62
N LEU A 64 34.48 -0.39 8.22
CA LEU A 64 33.30 -0.32 9.09
C LEU A 64 32.00 -0.61 8.30
N GLY A 65 31.86 -0.07 7.08
CA GLY A 65 30.72 -0.34 6.22
C GLY A 65 30.56 -1.82 5.88
N LYS A 66 31.66 -2.51 5.58
CA LYS A 66 31.67 -3.96 5.32
C LYS A 66 31.32 -4.77 6.57
N THR A 67 31.86 -4.38 7.73
CA THR A 67 31.54 -5.01 9.02
C THR A 67 30.06 -4.86 9.35
N VAL A 68 29.51 -3.65 9.29
CA VAL A 68 28.08 -3.40 9.55
C VAL A 68 27.21 -4.22 8.60
N LEU A 69 27.56 -4.26 7.31
CA LEU A 69 26.82 -5.06 6.33
C LEU A 69 26.82 -6.55 6.68
N THR A 70 27.98 -7.11 7.07
CA THR A 70 28.10 -8.52 7.44
C THR A 70 27.32 -8.84 8.73
N VAL A 71 27.40 -7.99 9.74
CA VAL A 71 26.64 -8.16 10.99
C VAL A 71 25.14 -8.06 10.71
N ALA A 72 24.71 -7.08 9.91
CA ALA A 72 23.31 -6.93 9.53
C ALA A 72 22.81 -8.15 8.75
N ALA A 73 23.60 -8.67 7.80
CA ALA A 73 23.26 -9.85 7.02
C ALA A 73 23.02 -11.08 7.91
N PHE A 74 23.90 -11.36 8.87
CA PHE A 74 23.71 -12.48 9.79
C PHE A 74 22.59 -12.24 10.81
N ALA A 75 22.44 -11.01 11.30
CA ALA A 75 21.38 -10.67 12.25
C ALA A 75 19.98 -10.75 11.61
N VAL A 76 19.87 -10.58 10.28
CA VAL A 76 18.64 -10.80 9.52
C VAL A 76 18.32 -12.29 9.31
N LEU A 77 19.29 -13.20 9.44
CA LEU A 77 18.99 -14.64 9.37
C LEU A 77 18.23 -15.15 10.60
N SER A 78 18.32 -14.44 11.72
CA SER A 78 17.50 -14.72 12.89
C SER A 78 16.15 -14.02 12.78
N TRP A 79 15.05 -14.79 12.84
CA TRP A 79 13.70 -14.21 12.90
C TRP A 79 13.54 -13.25 14.08
N SER A 80 13.95 -13.67 15.29
CA SER A 80 13.90 -12.86 16.52
C SER A 80 14.90 -11.70 16.56
N GLY A 81 15.75 -11.59 15.54
CA GLY A 81 16.74 -10.52 15.42
C GLY A 81 16.27 -9.39 14.52
N LEU A 82 17.10 -9.01 13.55
CA LEU A 82 16.80 -7.89 12.65
C LEU A 82 15.63 -8.21 11.69
N ALA A 83 15.34 -9.48 11.40
CA ALA A 83 14.24 -9.82 10.49
C ALA A 83 12.89 -9.30 11.00
N GLN A 84 12.53 -9.60 12.25
CA GLN A 84 11.28 -9.10 12.83
C GLN A 84 11.25 -7.57 12.91
N ILE A 85 12.39 -6.92 13.18
CA ILE A 85 12.49 -5.46 13.20
C ILE A 85 12.26 -4.88 11.80
N VAL A 86 12.86 -5.47 10.76
CA VAL A 86 12.67 -5.04 9.37
C VAL A 86 11.21 -5.23 8.95
N TYR A 87 10.60 -6.40 9.24
CA TYR A 87 9.19 -6.62 8.98
C TYR A 87 8.30 -5.58 9.70
N GLY A 88 8.55 -5.38 10.99
CA GLY A 88 7.85 -4.40 11.82
C GLY A 88 8.00 -2.98 11.30
N MET A 89 9.16 -2.60 10.76
CA MET A 89 9.36 -1.27 10.16
C MET A 89 8.41 -1.04 8.98
N PHE A 90 8.31 -2.00 8.05
CA PHE A 90 7.40 -1.86 6.90
C PHE A 90 5.93 -1.99 7.30
N ALA A 91 5.59 -2.90 8.22
CA ALA A 91 4.23 -3.04 8.74
C ALA A 91 3.76 -1.77 9.45
N ASN A 92 4.58 -1.25 10.38
CA ASN A 92 4.29 -0.02 11.11
C ASN A 92 4.25 1.19 10.19
N PHE A 93 5.10 1.25 9.16
CA PHE A 93 5.07 2.32 8.16
C PHE A 93 3.73 2.34 7.41
N MET A 94 3.26 1.18 6.93
CA MET A 94 1.96 1.05 6.28
C MET A 94 0.82 1.50 7.20
N GLU A 95 0.79 0.99 8.42
CA GLU A 95 -0.30 1.25 9.37
C GLU A 95 -0.28 2.67 9.90
N SER A 96 0.89 3.25 10.16
CA SER A 96 1.01 4.64 10.62
C SER A 96 0.60 5.63 9.52
N ALA A 97 1.02 5.37 8.27
CA ALA A 97 0.61 6.18 7.13
C ALA A 97 -0.92 6.08 6.91
N ALA A 98 -1.46 4.87 7.00
CA ALA A 98 -2.90 4.63 6.94
C ALA A 98 -3.69 5.36 8.04
N ALA A 99 -3.26 5.23 9.29
CA ALA A 99 -3.89 5.88 10.44
C ALA A 99 -3.90 7.41 10.28
N THR A 100 -2.82 7.97 9.74
CA THR A 100 -2.72 9.41 9.45
C THR A 100 -3.69 9.83 8.35
N ILE A 101 -3.77 9.06 7.26
CA ILE A 101 -4.70 9.34 6.14
C ILE A 101 -6.16 9.28 6.60
N LEU A 102 -6.48 8.36 7.49
CA LEU A 102 -7.81 8.24 8.08
C LEU A 102 -8.09 9.27 9.19
N ALA A 103 -7.15 10.14 9.53
CA ALA A 103 -7.22 11.08 10.65
C ALA A 103 -7.59 10.40 11.99
N GLY A 104 -7.11 9.16 12.20
CA GLY A 104 -7.41 8.36 13.40
C GLY A 104 -8.80 7.72 13.43
N LYS A 105 -9.62 7.85 12.37
CA LYS A 105 -10.87 7.09 12.25
C LYS A 105 -10.58 5.68 11.74
N SER A 106 -10.97 4.64 12.47
CA SER A 106 -10.75 3.26 12.02
C SER A 106 -11.57 2.95 10.77
N THR A 107 -11.11 1.99 9.96
CA THR A 107 -11.87 1.44 8.83
C THR A 107 -13.27 1.01 9.25
N ASP A 108 -13.42 0.44 10.45
CA ASP A 108 -14.72 0.09 11.06
C ASP A 108 -15.64 1.30 11.28
N SER A 109 -15.10 2.44 11.69
CA SER A 109 -15.90 3.67 11.80
C SER A 109 -16.42 4.15 10.45
N MET A 110 -15.70 3.86 9.36
CA MET A 110 -16.13 4.18 8.01
C MET A 110 -17.26 3.24 7.56
N ILE A 111 -17.16 1.93 7.85
CA ILE A 111 -18.25 0.97 7.60
C ILE A 111 -19.50 1.35 8.40
N ASN A 112 -19.33 1.70 9.68
CA ASN A 112 -20.44 2.13 10.52
C ASN A 112 -21.08 3.42 9.98
N ALA A 113 -20.27 4.34 9.44
CA ALA A 113 -20.80 5.52 8.75
C ALA A 113 -21.61 5.13 7.50
N LEU A 114 -21.11 4.19 6.68
CA LEU A 114 -21.82 3.58 5.54
C LEU A 114 -23.17 2.98 5.97
N TRP A 115 -23.19 2.18 7.04
CA TRP A 115 -24.38 1.54 7.58
C TRP A 115 -25.38 2.55 8.17
N SER A 116 -24.88 3.58 8.86
CA SER A 116 -25.72 4.66 9.37
C SER A 116 -26.36 5.47 8.23
N GLY A 117 -25.60 5.74 7.17
CA GLY A 117 -26.10 6.38 5.96
C GLY A 117 -27.18 5.53 5.28
N MET A 118 -27.00 4.21 5.23
CA MET A 118 -28.00 3.26 4.74
C MET A 118 -29.29 3.33 5.57
N ASN A 119 -29.21 3.29 6.91
CA ASN A 119 -30.38 3.41 7.78
C ASN A 119 -31.09 4.75 7.62
N HIS A 120 -30.33 5.84 7.41
CA HIS A 120 -30.91 7.15 7.16
C HIS A 120 -31.70 7.18 5.85
N VAL A 121 -31.14 6.65 4.76
CA VAL A 121 -31.82 6.52 3.46
C VAL A 121 -33.03 5.58 3.56
N ALA A 122 -32.92 4.46 4.28
CA ALA A 122 -34.03 3.52 4.50
C ALA A 122 -35.18 4.13 5.33
N ASN A 123 -34.88 4.97 6.31
CA ASN A 123 -35.89 5.69 7.09
C ASN A 123 -36.63 6.72 6.25
N ILE A 124 -35.93 7.42 5.34
CA ILE A 124 -36.56 8.31 4.35
C ILE A 124 -37.51 7.52 3.42
N LEU A 125 -37.13 6.29 3.05
CA LEU A 125 -37.88 5.33 2.23
C LEU A 125 -39.24 4.94 2.82
N MET A 126 -39.32 4.85 4.15
CA MET A 126 -40.58 4.55 4.86
C MET A 126 -41.55 5.74 4.91
N SER A 127 -41.07 6.96 4.66
CA SER A 127 -41.93 8.15 4.58
C SER A 127 -42.53 8.28 3.17
N LYS A 128 -43.71 7.66 2.96
CA LYS A 128 -44.40 7.56 1.66
C LYS A 128 -44.54 8.92 0.93
N ASP A 129 -43.78 9.09 -0.16
CA ASP A 129 -44.12 10.01 -1.25
C ASP A 129 -43.41 9.57 -2.55
N VAL A 130 -44.08 9.64 -3.71
CA VAL A 130 -43.62 8.99 -4.97
C VAL A 130 -42.37 9.67 -5.55
N PHE A 131 -42.19 10.96 -5.26
CA PHE A 131 -40.96 11.71 -5.58
C PHE A 131 -39.76 11.27 -4.72
N LYS A 132 -39.99 10.75 -3.51
CA LYS A 132 -38.92 10.18 -2.66
C LYS A 132 -38.41 8.85 -3.20
N LEU A 133 -39.20 8.13 -4.00
CA LEU A 133 -38.83 6.83 -4.56
C LEU A 133 -37.70 6.92 -5.60
N ALA A 134 -37.68 7.96 -6.45
CA ALA A 134 -36.59 8.18 -7.40
C ALA A 134 -35.26 8.55 -6.70
N MET A 135 -35.34 9.40 -5.68
CA MET A 135 -34.20 9.81 -4.85
C MET A 135 -33.64 8.63 -4.04
N VAL A 136 -34.53 7.76 -3.56
CA VAL A 136 -34.19 6.50 -2.89
C VAL A 136 -33.45 5.54 -3.82
N ILE A 137 -33.93 5.34 -5.05
CA ILE A 137 -33.27 4.45 -6.03
C ILE A 137 -31.87 5.00 -6.33
N GLN A 138 -31.74 6.32 -6.47
CA GLN A 138 -30.45 6.97 -6.65
C GLN A 138 -29.50 6.73 -5.46
N GLY A 139 -29.97 6.93 -4.22
CA GLY A 139 -29.18 6.63 -3.02
C GLY A 139 -28.75 5.16 -2.93
N LEU A 140 -29.62 4.23 -3.32
CA LEU A 140 -29.34 2.79 -3.33
C LEU A 140 -28.23 2.42 -4.33
N VAL A 141 -28.21 3.04 -5.51
CA VAL A 141 -27.13 2.84 -6.50
C VAL A 141 -25.78 3.36 -5.97
N LEU A 142 -25.75 4.54 -5.32
CA LEU A 142 -24.53 5.07 -4.70
C LEU A 142 -24.01 4.13 -3.62
N PHE A 143 -24.92 3.61 -2.80
CA PHE A 143 -24.58 2.65 -1.74
C PHE A 143 -23.96 1.36 -2.29
N ILE A 144 -24.56 0.75 -3.32
CA ILE A 144 -24.02 -0.46 -3.95
C ILE A 144 -22.61 -0.19 -4.49
N LEU A 145 -22.43 0.95 -5.15
CA LEU A 145 -21.15 1.29 -5.78
C LEU A 145 -20.06 1.55 -4.72
N ASN A 146 -20.42 2.18 -3.60
CA ASN A 146 -19.51 2.37 -2.47
C ASN A 146 -19.15 1.03 -1.79
N CYS A 147 -20.12 0.11 -1.63
CA CYS A 147 -19.87 -1.26 -1.16
C CYS A 147 -18.89 -2.03 -2.06
N VAL A 148 -19.01 -1.89 -3.38
CA VAL A 148 -18.07 -2.49 -4.34
C VAL A 148 -16.67 -1.92 -4.18
N MET A 149 -16.55 -0.58 -4.13
CA MET A 149 -15.26 0.09 -3.91
C MET A 149 -14.61 -0.38 -2.61
N PHE A 150 -15.39 -0.43 -1.53
CA PHE A 150 -14.91 -0.83 -0.22
C PHE A 150 -14.42 -2.29 -0.18
N THR A 151 -15.18 -3.21 -0.78
CA THR A 151 -14.81 -4.62 -0.91
C THR A 151 -13.49 -4.79 -1.67
N LEU A 152 -13.35 -4.10 -2.81
CA LEU A 152 -12.12 -4.14 -3.59
C LEU A 152 -10.93 -3.59 -2.79
N ALA A 153 -11.14 -2.52 -2.03
CA ALA A 153 -10.07 -1.87 -1.30
C ALA A 153 -9.57 -2.71 -0.13
N VAL A 154 -10.47 -3.34 0.64
CA VAL A 154 -10.12 -4.33 1.67
C VAL A 154 -9.37 -5.51 1.04
N GLY A 155 -9.78 -5.94 -0.16
CA GLY A 155 -9.05 -6.94 -0.94
C GLY A 155 -7.60 -6.54 -1.24
N TYR A 156 -7.37 -5.33 -1.74
CA TYR A 156 -6.01 -4.83 -2.00
C TYR A 156 -5.17 -4.61 -0.75
N MET A 157 -5.78 -4.16 0.34
CA MET A 157 -5.13 -4.03 1.64
C MET A 157 -4.64 -5.39 2.18
N THR A 158 -5.50 -6.41 2.10
CA THR A 158 -5.16 -7.78 2.51
C THR A 158 -4.08 -8.37 1.60
N TYR A 159 -4.21 -8.16 0.29
CA TYR A 159 -3.19 -8.54 -0.70
C TYR A 159 -1.83 -7.92 -0.39
N ALA A 160 -1.78 -6.64 -0.01
CA ALA A 160 -0.55 -5.96 0.36
C ALA A 160 0.11 -6.56 1.62
N LYS A 161 -0.67 -6.81 2.68
CA LYS A 161 -0.14 -7.44 3.92
C LYS A 161 0.42 -8.83 3.66
N ILE A 162 -0.31 -9.67 2.92
CA ILE A 162 0.16 -11.01 2.54
C ILE A 162 1.38 -10.92 1.62
N GLY A 163 1.38 -10.01 0.63
CA GLY A 163 2.49 -9.80 -0.28
C GLY A 163 3.77 -9.36 0.44
N LEU A 164 3.64 -8.49 1.45
CA LEU A 164 4.75 -8.06 2.30
C LEU A 164 5.31 -9.23 3.12
N CYS A 165 4.44 -10.06 3.70
CA CYS A 165 4.83 -11.27 4.41
C CYS A 165 5.60 -12.26 3.52
N ILE A 166 5.08 -12.59 2.33
CA ILE A 166 5.75 -13.51 1.40
C ILE A 166 7.08 -12.95 0.92
N THR A 167 7.14 -11.64 0.65
CA THR A 167 8.39 -10.99 0.22
C THR A 167 9.41 -10.99 1.37
N MET A 168 8.96 -10.78 2.61
CA MET A 168 9.80 -10.89 3.80
C MET A 168 10.33 -12.31 3.99
N LEU A 169 9.52 -13.34 3.74
CA LEU A 169 9.96 -14.73 3.80
C LEU A 169 11.18 -14.97 2.90
N LEU A 170 11.25 -14.32 1.73
CA LEU A 170 12.35 -14.45 0.78
C LEU A 170 13.61 -13.66 1.17
N LEU A 171 13.57 -12.81 2.21
CA LEU A 171 14.69 -11.95 2.61
C LEU A 171 16.03 -12.71 2.79
N PRO A 172 16.09 -13.89 3.45
CA PRO A 172 17.35 -14.63 3.61
C PRO A 172 18.05 -14.93 2.27
N LEU A 173 17.29 -15.18 1.20
CA LEU A 173 17.85 -15.39 -0.13
C LEU A 173 18.49 -14.12 -0.69
N PHE A 174 17.89 -12.97 -0.45
CA PHE A 174 18.37 -11.69 -0.98
C PHE A 174 19.52 -11.08 -0.19
N VAL A 175 19.67 -11.43 1.10
CA VAL A 175 20.75 -10.93 1.96
C VAL A 175 22.13 -11.19 1.36
N GLY A 176 22.35 -12.38 0.77
CA GLY A 176 23.62 -12.73 0.12
C GLY A 176 23.99 -11.81 -1.06
N PHE A 177 23.01 -11.21 -1.72
CA PHE A 177 23.26 -10.32 -2.86
C PHE A 177 23.70 -8.91 -2.45
N PHE A 178 23.56 -8.51 -1.18
CA PHE A 178 24.01 -7.18 -0.74
C PHE A 178 25.53 -7.06 -0.61
N PHE A 179 26.24 -8.19 -0.41
CA PHE A 179 27.68 -8.22 -0.24
C PHE A 179 28.40 -7.60 -1.45
N PHE A 180 28.09 -8.04 -2.66
CA PHE A 180 28.77 -7.59 -3.87
C PHE A 180 27.99 -6.49 -4.60
N GLU A 181 28.70 -5.46 -5.06
CA GLU A 181 28.10 -4.33 -5.80
C GLU A 181 27.41 -4.79 -7.09
N GLN A 182 27.97 -5.80 -7.76
CA GLN A 182 27.44 -6.37 -9.00
C GLN A 182 26.08 -7.06 -8.79
N THR A 183 25.82 -7.62 -7.60
CA THR A 183 24.57 -8.33 -7.29
C THR A 183 23.64 -7.52 -6.39
N ARG A 184 24.08 -6.39 -5.82
CA ARG A 184 23.29 -5.53 -4.92
C ARG A 184 21.97 -5.08 -5.51
N GLN A 185 21.89 -4.95 -6.84
CA GLN A 185 20.65 -4.63 -7.55
C GLN A 185 19.51 -5.61 -7.24
N TRP A 186 19.81 -6.89 -7.00
CA TRP A 186 18.81 -7.89 -6.65
C TRP A 186 18.24 -7.66 -5.25
N GLY A 187 19.10 -7.31 -4.28
CA GLY A 187 18.66 -6.87 -2.95
C GLY A 187 17.86 -5.56 -3.00
N MET A 188 18.24 -4.62 -3.86
CA MET A 188 17.48 -3.39 -4.07
C MET A 188 16.09 -3.65 -4.68
N ASN A 189 15.99 -4.62 -5.60
CA ASN A 189 14.70 -5.04 -6.16
C ASN A 189 13.78 -5.62 -5.06
N TRP A 190 14.32 -6.34 -4.08
CA TRP A 190 13.57 -6.82 -2.93
C TRP A 190 13.02 -5.64 -2.09
N ILE A 191 13.85 -4.63 -1.80
CA ILE A 191 13.41 -3.41 -1.09
C ILE A 191 12.29 -2.71 -1.88
N ASN A 192 12.47 -2.56 -3.19
CA ASN A 192 11.46 -1.96 -4.06
C ASN A 192 10.14 -2.74 -4.01
N LYS A 193 10.17 -4.08 -3.90
CA LYS A 193 8.97 -4.89 -3.73
C LYS A 193 8.32 -4.74 -2.35
N MET A 194 9.08 -4.67 -1.27
CA MET A 194 8.53 -4.37 0.06
C MET A 194 7.84 -3.01 0.09
N MET A 195 8.49 -1.98 -0.46
CA MET A 195 7.90 -0.64 -0.62
C MET A 195 6.67 -0.66 -1.52
N ASN A 196 6.64 -1.52 -2.55
CA ASN A 196 5.53 -1.57 -3.50
C ASN A 196 4.25 -2.04 -2.80
N PHE A 197 4.35 -3.10 -2.00
CA PHE A 197 3.23 -3.55 -1.18
C PHE A 197 2.81 -2.49 -0.17
N ALA A 198 3.77 -1.78 0.44
CA ALA A 198 3.45 -0.68 1.33
C ALA A 198 2.64 0.43 0.65
N PHE A 199 3.03 0.85 -0.55
CA PHE A 199 2.27 1.85 -1.29
C PHE A 199 0.91 1.34 -1.78
N ILE A 200 0.77 0.06 -2.16
CA ILE A 200 -0.54 -0.51 -2.49
C ILE A 200 -1.50 -0.35 -1.30
N TYR A 201 -1.04 -0.67 -0.09
CA TYR A 201 -1.84 -0.54 1.12
C TYR A 201 -2.25 0.93 1.39
N ILE A 202 -1.27 1.83 1.39
CA ILE A 202 -1.47 3.26 1.68
C ILE A 202 -2.39 3.92 0.64
N LEU A 203 -2.15 3.67 -0.65
CA LEU A 203 -2.96 4.23 -1.74
C LEU A 203 -4.39 3.69 -1.70
N SER A 204 -4.58 2.41 -1.38
CA SER A 204 -5.93 1.84 -1.26
C SER A 204 -6.75 2.57 -0.20
N ILE A 205 -6.15 2.84 0.97
CA ILE A 205 -6.79 3.58 2.06
C ILE A 205 -7.05 5.03 1.71
N ALA A 206 -6.12 5.70 1.03
CA ALA A 206 -6.31 7.07 0.56
C ALA A 206 -7.51 7.20 -0.38
N ILE A 207 -7.66 6.25 -1.32
CA ILE A 207 -8.80 6.23 -2.25
C ILE A 207 -10.11 6.02 -1.49
N ILE A 208 -10.17 5.06 -0.56
CA ILE A 208 -11.35 4.85 0.28
C ILE A 208 -11.71 6.13 1.04
N ARG A 209 -10.72 6.76 1.71
CA ARG A 209 -10.94 7.98 2.51
C ARG A 209 -11.54 9.11 1.68
N PHE A 210 -11.06 9.26 0.46
CA PHE A 210 -11.56 10.25 -0.49
C PHE A 210 -12.98 9.91 -0.96
N GLY A 211 -13.26 8.64 -1.31
CA GLY A 211 -14.60 8.18 -1.65
C GLY A 211 -15.61 8.42 -0.53
N PHE A 212 -15.24 8.14 0.73
CA PHE A 212 -16.08 8.46 1.89
C PHE A 212 -16.34 9.95 2.08
N ALA A 213 -15.37 10.82 1.79
CA ALA A 213 -15.57 12.26 1.89
C ALA A 213 -16.64 12.74 0.88
N LEU A 214 -16.64 12.14 -0.32
CA LEU A 214 -17.61 12.44 -1.36
C LEU A 214 -18.99 11.85 -1.05
N PHE A 215 -19.04 10.63 -0.53
CA PHE A 215 -20.29 10.01 -0.09
C PHE A 215 -20.96 10.80 1.04
N GLY A 216 -20.18 11.26 2.02
CA GLY A 216 -20.69 12.13 3.09
C GLY A 216 -21.31 13.42 2.54
N LYS A 217 -20.65 14.05 1.56
CA LYS A 217 -21.20 15.22 0.87
C LYS A 217 -22.49 14.91 0.11
N ALA A 218 -22.57 13.76 -0.56
CA ALA A 218 -23.77 13.32 -1.26
C ALA A 218 -24.96 13.10 -0.29
N ILE A 219 -24.71 12.58 0.91
CA ILE A 219 -25.73 12.46 1.96
C ILE A 219 -26.18 13.84 2.46
N ASP A 220 -25.24 14.73 2.77
CA ASP A 220 -25.57 16.08 3.26
C ASP A 220 -26.37 16.88 2.22
N ASP A 221 -26.01 16.76 0.94
CA ASP A 221 -26.73 17.42 -0.15
C ASP A 221 -28.12 16.81 -0.37
N ALA A 222 -28.31 15.50 -0.12
CA ALA A 222 -29.64 14.87 -0.11
C ALA A 222 -30.49 15.33 1.08
N GLY A 223 -29.89 15.46 2.28
CA GLY A 223 -30.56 15.95 3.49
C GLY A 223 -31.13 17.37 3.33
N LYS A 224 -30.37 18.28 2.70
CA LYS A 224 -30.86 19.64 2.38
C LYS A 224 -32.11 19.66 1.51
N ILE A 225 -32.30 18.67 0.63
CA ILE A 225 -33.52 18.59 -0.19
C ILE A 225 -34.71 18.18 0.67
N VAL A 226 -34.49 17.26 1.63
CA VAL A 226 -35.54 16.84 2.57
C VAL A 226 -36.00 18.02 3.41
N ASP A 227 -35.05 18.86 3.87
CA ASP A 227 -35.36 20.08 4.62
C ASP A 227 -36.14 21.10 3.78
N VAL A 228 -35.74 21.32 2.52
CA VAL A 228 -36.47 22.19 1.58
C VAL A 228 -37.89 21.67 1.30
N VAL A 229 -38.05 20.36 1.12
CA VAL A 229 -39.37 19.73 0.92
C VAL A 229 -40.25 19.95 2.16
N ALA A 230 -39.67 19.87 3.35
CA ALA A 230 -40.38 20.07 4.61
C ALA A 230 -40.81 21.54 4.82
N GLU A 231 -39.98 22.51 4.43
CA GLU A 231 -40.25 23.94 4.63
C GLU A 231 -41.05 24.60 3.50
N GLN A 232 -40.79 24.24 2.24
CA GLN A 232 -41.28 24.95 1.05
C GLN A 232 -42.24 24.12 0.18
N GLY A 233 -42.52 22.89 0.59
CA GLY A 233 -43.45 21.99 -0.10
C GLY A 233 -42.85 21.27 -1.31
N VAL A 234 -43.59 20.28 -1.81
CA VAL A 234 -43.12 19.28 -2.80
C VAL A 234 -42.69 19.91 -4.14
N ALA A 235 -43.29 21.04 -4.55
CA ALA A 235 -42.96 21.72 -5.80
C ALA A 235 -41.60 22.43 -5.76
N ALA A 236 -41.24 23.05 -4.63
CA ALA A 236 -39.92 23.65 -4.42
C ALA A 236 -38.84 22.56 -4.31
N GLY A 237 -39.15 21.46 -3.60
CA GLY A 237 -38.30 20.28 -3.50
C GLY A 237 -38.08 19.56 -4.84
N ALA A 238 -39.05 19.55 -5.75
CA ALA A 238 -38.90 18.96 -7.08
C ALA A 238 -37.94 19.76 -7.97
N MET A 239 -37.99 21.10 -7.90
CA MET A 239 -37.07 21.98 -8.65
C MET A 239 -35.63 21.85 -8.15
N GLN A 240 -35.45 21.75 -6.83
CA GLN A 240 -34.16 21.50 -6.21
C GLN A 240 -33.69 20.05 -6.41
N GLY A 241 -34.62 19.09 -6.47
CA GLY A 241 -34.36 17.69 -6.79
C GLY A 241 -33.84 17.47 -8.22
N VAL A 242 -34.21 18.31 -9.19
CA VAL A 242 -33.62 18.29 -10.55
C VAL A 242 -32.17 18.81 -10.53
N LEU A 243 -31.88 19.85 -9.75
CA LEU A 243 -30.52 20.38 -9.57
C LEU A 243 -29.62 19.39 -8.82
N VAL A 244 -30.14 18.73 -7.78
CA VAL A 244 -29.40 17.71 -7.05
C VAL A 244 -29.34 16.38 -7.81
N SER A 245 -30.32 16.02 -8.64
CA SER A 245 -30.21 14.87 -9.55
C SER A 245 -29.03 15.02 -10.52
N ASN A 246 -28.73 16.24 -10.99
CA ASN A 246 -27.54 16.50 -11.79
C ASN A 246 -26.26 16.37 -10.94
N GLN A 247 -26.27 16.83 -9.67
CA GLN A 247 -25.15 16.65 -8.74
C GLN A 247 -24.91 15.19 -8.33
N LEU A 248 -25.96 14.38 -8.20
CA LEU A 248 -25.89 12.93 -7.97
C LEU A 248 -25.30 12.20 -9.18
N ALA A 249 -25.61 12.65 -10.41
CA ALA A 249 -24.95 12.17 -11.62
C ALA A 249 -23.42 12.34 -11.57
N TYR A 250 -22.95 13.50 -11.08
CA TYR A 250 -21.52 13.73 -10.84
C TYR A 250 -20.95 12.79 -9.76
N PHE A 251 -21.69 12.51 -8.68
CA PHE A 251 -21.22 11.58 -7.65
C PHE A 251 -21.05 10.14 -8.17
N TYR A 252 -21.96 9.63 -9.02
CA TYR A 252 -21.76 8.31 -9.64
C TYR A 252 -20.53 8.26 -10.54
N LEU A 253 -20.32 9.30 -11.34
CA LEU A 253 -19.15 9.38 -12.21
C LEU A 253 -17.86 9.43 -11.39
N VAL A 254 -17.83 10.23 -10.33
CA VAL A 254 -16.65 10.35 -9.47
C VAL A 254 -16.36 9.03 -8.75
N GLU A 255 -17.36 8.38 -8.16
CA GLU A 255 -17.15 7.08 -7.50
C GLU A 255 -16.76 5.98 -8.51
N GLY A 256 -17.35 5.97 -9.70
CA GLY A 256 -16.92 5.08 -10.79
C GLY A 256 -15.45 5.31 -11.18
N VAL A 257 -15.03 6.57 -11.26
CA VAL A 257 -13.62 6.94 -11.46
C VAL A 257 -12.76 6.44 -10.30
N LEU A 258 -13.18 6.56 -9.04
CA LEU A 258 -12.42 6.04 -7.90
C LEU A 258 -12.24 4.53 -7.94
N ILE A 259 -13.24 3.79 -8.39
CA ILE A 259 -13.10 2.35 -8.63
C ILE A 259 -12.01 2.09 -9.70
N PHE A 260 -11.97 2.86 -10.78
CA PHE A 260 -10.88 2.76 -11.77
C PHE A 260 -9.51 3.05 -11.17
N PHE A 261 -9.38 4.08 -10.32
CA PHE A 261 -8.14 4.36 -9.59
C PHE A 261 -7.74 3.19 -8.70
N LEU A 262 -8.70 2.57 -8.01
CA LEU A 262 -8.45 1.46 -7.13
C LEU A 262 -8.00 0.20 -7.90
N LEU A 263 -8.59 -0.09 -9.06
CA LEU A 263 -8.13 -1.16 -9.95
C LEU A 263 -6.71 -0.90 -10.48
N GLY A 264 -6.35 0.37 -10.68
CA GLY A 264 -5.03 0.81 -11.11
C GLY A 264 -3.96 0.86 -10.01
N VAL A 265 -4.33 0.68 -8.73
CA VAL A 265 -3.46 0.97 -7.57
C VAL A 265 -2.10 0.26 -7.62
N ARG A 266 -2.07 -0.96 -8.17
CA ARG A 266 -0.83 -1.76 -8.31
C ARG A 266 0.16 -1.12 -9.28
N SER A 267 -0.33 -0.54 -10.38
CA SER A 267 0.50 0.15 -11.37
C SER A 267 1.09 1.43 -10.77
N TRP A 268 0.30 2.16 -10.01
CA TRP A 268 0.70 3.40 -9.35
C TRP A 268 1.78 3.15 -8.31
N ALA A 269 1.56 2.16 -7.44
CA ALA A 269 2.57 1.72 -6.49
C ALA A 269 3.86 1.26 -7.19
N ALA A 270 3.75 0.60 -8.36
CA ALA A 270 4.92 0.14 -9.11
C ALA A 270 5.73 1.31 -9.67
N ALA A 271 5.06 2.34 -10.19
CA ALA A 271 5.70 3.56 -10.66
C ALA A 271 6.47 4.28 -9.55
N LEU A 272 5.92 4.34 -8.33
CA LEU A 272 6.58 4.96 -7.18
C LEU A 272 7.84 4.23 -6.73
N THR A 273 7.89 2.90 -6.90
CA THR A 273 9.02 2.07 -6.44
C THR A 273 10.08 1.74 -7.48
N SER A 274 9.78 1.92 -8.77
CA SER A 274 10.66 1.48 -9.86
C SER A 274 11.65 2.54 -10.34
N SER A 275 11.50 3.79 -9.89
CA SER A 275 12.28 4.95 -10.37
C SER A 275 13.71 5.04 -9.82
N ALA A 276 14.09 4.24 -8.81
CA ALA A 276 15.39 4.37 -8.14
C ALA A 276 16.55 3.63 -8.82
N SER A 277 16.32 2.70 -9.76
CA SER A 277 17.40 1.84 -10.29
C SER A 277 17.60 1.84 -11.81
N SER A 278 16.79 2.56 -12.58
CA SER A 278 16.99 2.72 -14.03
C SER A 278 17.81 3.97 -14.39
N GLY A 279 17.87 4.96 -13.49
CA GLY A 279 18.51 6.26 -13.76
C GLY A 279 20.02 6.18 -14.02
N THR A 280 20.76 5.38 -13.25
CA THR A 280 22.21 5.30 -13.39
C THR A 280 22.63 4.57 -14.67
N GLY A 281 21.89 3.53 -15.08
CA GLY A 281 22.19 2.77 -16.29
C GLY A 281 21.96 3.57 -17.58
N THR A 282 20.83 4.27 -17.68
CA THR A 282 20.50 5.06 -18.87
C THR A 282 21.32 6.36 -18.95
N LEU A 283 21.57 7.04 -17.82
CA LEU A 283 22.45 8.21 -17.82
C LEU A 283 23.91 7.85 -18.09
N VAL A 284 24.41 6.71 -17.59
CA VAL A 284 25.75 6.22 -17.93
C VAL A 284 25.82 5.73 -19.38
N MET A 285 24.76 5.12 -19.92
CA MET A 285 24.69 4.80 -21.36
C MET A 285 24.66 6.06 -22.23
N MET A 286 23.89 7.08 -21.84
CA MET A 286 23.82 8.35 -22.56
C MET A 286 25.14 9.13 -22.43
N ALA A 287 25.78 9.13 -21.27
CA ALA A 287 27.11 9.71 -21.07
C ALA A 287 28.18 8.96 -21.89
N ARG A 288 28.12 7.63 -21.95
CA ARG A 288 29.01 6.81 -22.80
C ARG A 288 28.76 7.04 -24.29
N MET A 289 27.50 7.23 -24.73
CA MET A 289 27.18 7.62 -26.11
C MET A 289 27.64 9.04 -26.44
N ALA A 290 27.54 9.98 -25.49
CA ALA A 290 28.02 11.35 -25.68
C ALA A 290 29.55 11.41 -25.78
N ILE A 291 30.27 10.61 -24.98
CA ILE A 291 31.74 10.54 -25.02
C ILE A 291 32.23 9.79 -26.27
N SER A 292 31.53 8.72 -26.70
CA SER A 292 31.84 8.00 -27.95
C SER A 292 31.66 8.84 -29.21
N LYS A 293 30.81 9.88 -29.18
CA LYS A 293 30.67 10.83 -30.29
C LYS A 293 31.72 11.96 -30.27
N GLY A 294 32.49 12.09 -29.19
CA GLY A 294 33.52 13.12 -29.03
C GLY A 294 34.92 12.73 -29.54
N THR A 295 35.16 11.45 -29.84
CA THR A 295 36.47 10.94 -30.31
C THR A 295 36.54 10.65 -31.81
N ALA A 296 35.53 11.07 -32.58
CA ALA A 296 35.54 11.02 -34.04
C ALA A 296 35.70 12.43 -34.63
N LYS A 297 36.82 13.09 -34.33
CA LYS A 297 37.40 14.19 -35.11
C LYS A 297 38.90 14.15 -34.98
#